data_AF-F8QHB4-F1
#
_entry.id   AF-F8QHB4-F1
#
_cell.length_a   1.000
_cell.length_b   1.000
_cell.length_c   1.000
_cell.angle_alpha   90.00
_cell.angle_beta   90.00
_cell.angle_gamma   90.00
#
_symmetry.space_group_name_H-M   'P 1'
#
loop_
_entity.id
_entity.type
_entity.pdbx_description
1 polymer ?
#
loop_
_entity_poly.entity_id
_entity_poly.type
_entity_poly.pdbx_seq_one_letter_code
_entity_poly.pdbx_strand_id
1 'polypeptide(L)'
;MDCPLLVWMLSLNRDITKEEYDKCFELVRECAPHTRIPYAPTSMDSFRQVINQMLPLLMMRHRRISRTKWKDCETPTGKHWIEQSPDDMPPEKFLQSMIGYHLAYENSLCGMVMTQGRQRQVINIGLGIKQIAVEPAGATVAAYAESFAHKLTPLEMTFISPEQGEDVVLRRLCILLALKAAYIKAVGQPIGFDWSRLEFNIPNESARGDDHPLQGWEFRVFKAQLGVVRRGILVEESYQCACAFFRGSKESKFIWHDNTKDLEAWVQFINIDQMVKVIPKLTA
;
A
#
# COMPACT_ATOMS: atom_id res chain seq x y z
N MET A 1 5.43 22.25 8.59
CA MET A 1 4.04 21.90 8.20
C MET A 1 3.97 20.40 8.08
N ASP A 2 3.15 19.77 8.91
CA ASP A 2 3.01 18.32 8.92
C ASP A 2 2.17 17.89 7.71
N CYS A 3 2.74 17.06 6.82
CA CYS A 3 2.03 16.57 5.62
C CYS A 3 1.17 15.37 6.03
N PRO A 4 -0.17 15.47 6.09
CA PRO A 4 -1.00 14.39 6.58
C PRO A 4 -0.86 13.16 5.68
N LEU A 5 -0.69 11.99 6.30
CA LEU A 5 -0.69 10.70 5.62
C LEU A 5 -2.12 10.17 5.62
N LEU A 6 -2.61 9.73 4.45
CA LEU A 6 -3.90 9.07 4.31
C LEU A 6 -3.71 7.72 3.61
N VAL A 7 -4.49 6.73 4.00
CA VAL A 7 -4.48 5.39 3.39
C VAL A 7 -5.89 4.97 3.04
N TRP A 8 -6.09 4.50 1.83
CA TRP A 8 -7.34 3.89 1.39
C TRP A 8 -7.12 2.41 1.15
N MET A 9 -7.92 1.57 1.81
CA MET A 9 -7.86 0.12 1.69
C MET A 9 -9.14 -0.38 1.02
N LEU A 10 -9.01 -0.98 -0.15
CA LEU A 10 -10.11 -1.54 -0.92
C LEU A 10 -10.15 -3.06 -0.76
N SER A 11 -11.27 -3.57 -0.27
CA SER A 11 -11.53 -4.99 -0.13
C SER A 11 -12.20 -5.58 -1.37
N LEU A 12 -11.64 -6.67 -1.88
CA LEU A 12 -12.22 -7.52 -2.92
C LEU A 12 -13.03 -8.62 -2.25
N ASN A 13 -14.12 -8.23 -1.58
CA ASN A 13 -14.90 -9.07 -0.68
C ASN A 13 -15.85 -10.07 -1.39
N ARG A 14 -15.86 -10.10 -2.72
CA ARG A 14 -16.62 -11.04 -3.54
C ARG A 14 -15.98 -11.22 -4.91
N ASP A 15 -16.40 -12.27 -5.61
CA ASP A 15 -16.11 -12.44 -7.02
C ASP A 15 -16.74 -11.31 -7.86
N ILE A 16 -16.03 -10.92 -8.92
CA ILE A 16 -16.45 -9.88 -9.85
C ILE A 16 -16.91 -10.47 -11.17
N THR A 17 -17.94 -9.85 -11.74
CA THR A 17 -18.46 -10.25 -13.05
C THR A 17 -17.57 -9.73 -14.17
N LYS A 18 -17.65 -10.36 -15.35
CA LYS A 18 -16.92 -9.89 -16.53
C LYS A 18 -17.35 -8.47 -16.91
N GLU A 19 -18.64 -8.17 -16.79
CA GLU A 19 -19.20 -6.86 -17.10
C GLU A 19 -18.67 -5.77 -16.17
N GLU A 20 -18.45 -6.08 -14.90
CA GLU A 20 -17.79 -5.18 -13.94
C GLU A 20 -16.31 -4.98 -14.29
N TYR A 21 -15.61 -6.08 -14.62
CA TYR A 21 -14.22 -6.00 -15.07
C TYR A 21 -14.08 -5.09 -16.29
N ASP A 22 -14.91 -5.29 -17.31
CA ASP A 22 -14.86 -4.53 -18.57
C ASP A 22 -15.06 -3.03 -18.31
N LYS A 23 -16.01 -2.65 -17.44
CA LYS A 23 -16.23 -1.25 -17.05
C LYS A 23 -15.02 -0.64 -16.34
N CYS A 24 -14.43 -1.38 -15.40
CA CYS A 24 -13.24 -0.93 -14.69
C CYS A 24 -12.04 -0.78 -15.64
N PHE A 25 -11.85 -1.77 -16.53
CA PHE A 25 -10.75 -1.79 -17.49
C PHE A 25 -10.85 -0.61 -18.47
N GLU A 26 -12.02 -0.37 -19.04
CA GLU A 26 -12.24 0.76 -19.96
C GLU A 26 -12.00 2.12 -19.28
N LEU A 27 -12.48 2.28 -18.03
CA LEU A 27 -12.21 3.49 -17.25
C LEU A 27 -10.70 3.72 -17.06
N VAL A 28 -9.95 2.69 -16.68
CA VAL A 28 -8.50 2.79 -16.45
C VAL A 28 -7.76 3.04 -17.76
N ARG A 29 -8.16 2.39 -18.85
CA ARG A 29 -7.60 2.62 -20.20
C ARG A 29 -7.75 4.08 -20.64
N GLU A 30 -8.91 4.69 -20.35
CA GLU A 30 -9.18 6.09 -20.67
C GLU A 30 -8.48 7.07 -19.73
N CYS A 31 -8.54 6.81 -18.42
CA CYS A 31 -8.14 7.79 -17.41
C CYS A 31 -6.68 7.66 -16.93
N ALA A 32 -6.08 6.47 -17.08
CA ALA A 32 -4.72 6.14 -16.66
C ALA A 32 -3.95 5.40 -17.78
N PRO A 33 -3.76 6.03 -18.96
CA PRO A 33 -3.17 5.38 -20.13
C PRO A 33 -1.69 4.99 -19.96
N HIS A 34 -1.03 5.47 -18.90
CA HIS A 34 0.31 5.04 -18.54
C HIS A 34 0.35 3.58 -18.04
N THR A 35 -0.79 3.06 -17.57
CA THR A 35 -0.91 1.70 -17.04
C THR A 35 -1.01 0.70 -18.20
N ARG A 36 0.07 -0.04 -18.46
CA ARG A 36 0.13 -1.04 -19.53
C ARG A 36 -0.45 -2.39 -19.08
N ILE A 37 -1.71 -2.38 -18.63
CA ILE A 37 -2.36 -3.57 -18.07
C ILE A 37 -2.97 -4.41 -19.21
N PRO A 38 -2.63 -5.70 -19.35
CA PRO A 38 -3.24 -6.56 -20.35
C PRO A 38 -4.69 -6.89 -19.97
N TYR A 39 -5.57 -6.87 -20.97
CA TYR A 39 -6.96 -7.32 -20.82
C TYR A 39 -6.99 -8.83 -20.54
N ALA A 40 -7.39 -9.20 -19.33
CA ALA A 40 -7.46 -10.58 -18.86
C ALA A 40 -8.56 -10.74 -17.80
N PRO A 41 -9.85 -10.76 -18.20
CA PRO A 41 -11.00 -10.73 -17.29
C PRO A 41 -11.11 -11.95 -16.36
N THR A 42 -10.45 -13.05 -16.69
CA THR A 42 -10.41 -14.26 -15.85
C THR A 42 -9.25 -14.25 -14.85
N SER A 43 -8.35 -13.28 -14.95
CA SER A 43 -7.19 -13.15 -14.06
C SER A 43 -7.52 -12.20 -12.91
N MET A 44 -7.56 -12.74 -11.69
CA MET A 44 -7.67 -11.92 -10.48
C MET A 44 -6.51 -10.95 -10.32
N ASP A 45 -5.33 -11.31 -10.82
CA ASP A 45 -4.18 -10.41 -10.79
C ASP A 45 -4.36 -9.20 -11.70
N SER A 46 -4.82 -9.43 -12.94
CA SER A 46 -5.19 -8.33 -13.85
C SER A 46 -6.27 -7.44 -13.23
N PHE A 47 -7.27 -8.03 -12.59
CA PHE A 47 -8.30 -7.24 -11.92
C PHE A 47 -7.77 -6.40 -10.75
N ARG A 48 -6.87 -6.95 -9.91
CA ARG A 48 -6.19 -6.19 -8.86
C ARG A 48 -5.41 -5.02 -9.45
N GLN A 49 -4.70 -5.23 -10.55
CA GLN A 49 -3.99 -4.15 -11.23
C GLN A 49 -4.94 -3.05 -11.69
N VAL A 50 -6.05 -3.41 -12.36
CA VAL A 50 -7.07 -2.45 -12.83
C VAL A 50 -7.67 -1.68 -11.65
N ILE A 51 -8.17 -2.38 -10.63
CA ILE A 51 -8.91 -1.75 -9.55
C ILE A 51 -8.02 -0.84 -8.68
N ASN A 52 -6.73 -1.18 -8.53
CA ASN A 52 -5.79 -0.34 -7.79
C ASN A 52 -5.57 1.00 -8.50
N GLN A 53 -5.56 1.01 -9.83
CA GLN A 53 -5.41 2.22 -10.64
C GLN A 53 -6.65 3.12 -10.63
N MET A 54 -7.78 2.62 -10.13
CA MET A 54 -8.97 3.44 -9.88
C MET A 54 -8.90 4.22 -8.57
N LEU A 55 -8.04 3.84 -7.61
CA LEU A 55 -7.94 4.53 -6.31
C LEU A 55 -7.53 6.01 -6.45
N PRO A 56 -6.52 6.40 -7.25
CA PRO A 56 -6.18 7.81 -7.46
C PRO A 56 -7.34 8.59 -8.08
N LEU A 57 -8.07 7.99 -9.03
CA LEU A 57 -9.24 8.60 -9.66
C LEU A 57 -10.35 8.88 -8.63
N LEU A 58 -10.64 7.88 -7.79
CA LEU A 58 -11.62 8.01 -6.72
C LEU A 58 -11.21 9.07 -5.70
N MET A 59 -9.92 9.15 -5.36
CA MET A 59 -9.40 10.18 -4.45
C MET A 59 -9.62 11.58 -5.01
N MET A 60 -9.22 11.82 -6.26
CA MET A 60 -9.40 13.14 -6.87
C MET A 60 -10.88 13.53 -6.98
N ARG A 61 -11.74 12.55 -7.28
CA ARG A 61 -13.20 12.76 -7.26
C ARG A 61 -13.73 13.08 -5.86
N HIS A 62 -13.29 12.37 -4.84
CA HIS A 62 -13.67 12.63 -3.44
C HIS A 62 -13.25 14.04 -3.00
N ARG A 63 -12.10 14.51 -3.48
CA ARG A 63 -11.61 15.89 -3.29
C ARG A 63 -12.30 16.94 -4.17
N ARG A 64 -13.26 16.53 -5.01
CA ARG A 64 -14.02 17.38 -5.95
C ARG A 64 -13.14 18.07 -6.99
N ILE A 65 -12.06 17.42 -7.41
CA ILE A 65 -11.18 17.93 -8.47
C ILE A 65 -11.51 17.16 -9.75
N SER A 66 -11.96 17.88 -10.80
CA SER A 66 -12.30 17.27 -12.10
C SER A 66 -11.07 16.67 -12.77
N ARG A 67 -11.27 15.61 -13.57
CA ARG A 67 -10.19 14.90 -14.27
C ARG A 67 -9.30 15.81 -15.13
N THR A 68 -9.86 16.87 -15.70
CA THR A 68 -9.12 17.83 -16.55
C THR A 68 -8.20 18.77 -15.77
N LYS A 69 -8.38 18.86 -14.45
CA LYS A 69 -7.66 19.78 -13.55
C LYS A 69 -6.49 19.11 -12.82
N TRP A 70 -6.05 17.94 -13.26
CA TRP A 70 -4.86 17.30 -12.73
C TRP A 70 -4.22 16.32 -13.71
N LYS A 71 -2.94 16.05 -13.50
CA LYS A 71 -2.20 15.03 -14.23
C LYS A 71 -1.44 14.14 -13.25
N ASP A 72 -1.29 12.89 -13.63
CA ASP A 72 -0.39 11.96 -12.96
C ASP A 72 1.00 12.09 -13.57
N CYS A 73 2.00 12.15 -12.72
CA CYS A 73 3.40 12.31 -13.09
C CYS A 73 4.21 11.17 -12.47
N GLU A 74 5.30 10.79 -13.13
CA GLU A 74 6.13 9.64 -12.76
C GLU A 74 7.61 10.05 -12.71
N THR A 75 8.33 9.55 -11.72
CA THR A 75 9.79 9.69 -11.61
C THR A 75 10.49 8.58 -12.42
N PRO A 76 11.79 8.70 -12.72
CA PRO A 76 12.54 7.63 -13.38
C PRO A 76 12.53 6.28 -12.64
N THR A 77 12.25 6.28 -11.32
CA THR A 77 12.15 5.07 -10.49
C THR A 77 10.70 4.55 -10.35
N GLY A 78 9.75 5.09 -11.11
CA GLY A 78 8.35 4.65 -11.08
C GLY A 78 7.53 5.17 -9.89
N LYS A 79 8.03 6.18 -9.17
CA LYS A 79 7.26 6.86 -8.12
C LYS A 79 6.30 7.87 -8.73
N HIS A 80 5.03 7.84 -8.32
CA HIS A 80 3.99 8.70 -8.85
C HIS A 80 3.67 9.88 -7.93
N TRP A 81 3.31 11.01 -8.54
CA TRP A 81 2.66 12.12 -7.88
C TRP A 81 1.65 12.80 -8.79
N ILE A 82 0.62 13.41 -8.20
CA ILE A 82 -0.38 14.17 -8.90
C ILE A 82 -0.06 15.66 -8.79
N GLU A 83 -0.06 16.33 -9.95
CA GLU A 83 -0.04 17.78 -10.05
C GLU A 83 -1.44 18.30 -10.40
N GLN A 84 -1.94 19.25 -9.62
CA GLN A 84 -3.22 19.92 -9.86
C GLN A 84 -3.02 21.12 -10.79
N SER A 85 -4.06 21.58 -11.50
CA SER A 85 -3.96 22.79 -12.34
C SER A 85 -3.73 24.03 -11.46
N PRO A 86 -2.84 24.96 -11.87
CA PRO A 86 -2.61 26.20 -11.14
C PRO A 86 -3.75 27.22 -11.26
N ASP A 87 -4.66 27.06 -12.24
CA ASP A 87 -5.66 28.10 -12.61
C ASP A 87 -6.51 28.59 -11.43
N ASP A 88 -6.79 27.70 -10.48
CA ASP A 88 -7.69 27.94 -9.36
C ASP A 88 -6.95 28.08 -8.02
N MET A 89 -5.61 28.27 -8.05
CA MET A 89 -4.77 28.22 -6.86
C MET A 89 -3.69 29.31 -6.80
N PRO A 90 -3.53 30.01 -5.65
CA PRO A 90 -2.38 30.89 -5.43
C PRO A 90 -1.04 30.15 -5.59
N PRO A 91 0.02 30.79 -6.12
CA PRO A 91 1.32 30.15 -6.38
C PRO A 91 1.92 29.42 -5.17
N GLU A 92 1.79 30.01 -3.97
CA GLU A 92 2.30 29.42 -2.73
C GLU A 92 1.59 28.11 -2.36
N LYS A 93 0.28 28.04 -2.61
CA LYS A 93 -0.52 26.83 -2.38
C LYS A 93 -0.26 25.79 -3.45
N PHE A 94 -0.06 26.20 -4.69
CA PHE A 94 0.25 25.31 -5.81
C PHE A 94 1.49 24.46 -5.50
N LEU A 95 2.56 25.11 -5.02
CA LEU A 95 3.80 24.42 -4.64
C LEU A 95 3.63 23.38 -3.51
N GLN A 96 2.56 23.46 -2.72
CA GLN A 96 2.23 22.54 -1.63
C GLN A 96 1.02 21.64 -1.95
N SER A 97 0.53 21.68 -3.19
CA SER A 97 -0.66 20.96 -3.62
C SER A 97 -0.38 19.59 -4.22
N MET A 98 0.91 19.25 -4.38
CA MET A 98 1.32 17.98 -4.98
C MET A 98 0.91 16.83 -4.08
N ILE A 99 0.37 15.78 -4.67
CA ILE A 99 -0.07 14.59 -3.94
C ILE A 99 0.78 13.42 -4.38
N GLY A 100 1.66 12.96 -3.52
CA GLY A 100 2.41 11.72 -3.76
C GLY A 100 1.58 10.54 -3.28
N TYR A 101 1.62 9.45 -4.03
CA TYR A 101 0.90 8.24 -3.65
C TYR A 101 1.66 6.99 -4.06
N HIS A 102 1.28 5.88 -3.45
CA HIS A 102 1.74 4.57 -3.88
C HIS A 102 0.63 3.53 -3.72
N LEU A 103 0.56 2.64 -4.71
CA LEU A 103 -0.42 1.59 -4.82
C LEU A 103 0.22 0.24 -4.48
N ALA A 104 -0.45 -0.57 -3.67
CA ALA A 104 -0.05 -1.94 -3.35
C ALA A 104 -1.29 -2.84 -3.32
N TYR A 105 -1.11 -4.13 -3.56
CA TYR A 105 -2.16 -5.11 -3.31
C TYR A 105 -1.55 -6.43 -2.84
N GLU A 106 -2.32 -7.18 -2.07
CA GLU A 106 -2.04 -8.58 -1.75
C GLU A 106 -3.37 -9.33 -1.59
N ASN A 107 -3.52 -10.45 -2.30
CA ASN A 107 -4.70 -11.30 -2.26
C ASN A 107 -6.04 -10.53 -2.40
N SER A 108 -6.85 -10.42 -1.37
CA SER A 108 -8.17 -9.76 -1.45
C SER A 108 -8.14 -8.28 -1.07
N LEU A 109 -6.95 -7.70 -0.90
CA LEU A 109 -6.78 -6.34 -0.40
C LEU A 109 -5.93 -5.51 -1.35
N CYS A 110 -6.50 -4.41 -1.84
CA CYS A 110 -5.81 -3.36 -2.57
C CYS A 110 -5.66 -2.14 -1.65
N GLY A 111 -4.63 -1.33 -1.85
CA GLY A 111 -4.36 -0.19 -0.99
C GLY A 111 -3.64 0.93 -1.69
N MET A 112 -3.97 2.15 -1.31
CA MET A 112 -3.28 3.38 -1.71
C MET A 112 -2.87 4.14 -0.47
N VAL A 113 -1.57 4.43 -0.35
CA VAL A 113 -1.06 5.41 0.62
C VAL A 113 -0.84 6.73 -0.12
N MET A 114 -1.17 7.85 0.50
CA MET A 114 -1.05 9.18 -0.12
C MET A 114 -0.66 10.24 0.92
N THR A 115 -0.05 11.32 0.44
CA THR A 115 0.32 12.48 1.25
C THR A 115 0.38 13.72 0.36
N GLN A 116 0.17 14.90 0.95
CA GLN A 116 0.17 16.17 0.23
C GLN A 116 1.25 17.11 0.74
N GLY A 117 1.93 17.80 -0.19
CA GLY A 117 2.98 18.76 0.13
C GLY A 117 3.75 19.20 -1.12
N ARG A 118 5.03 19.56 -0.95
CA ARG A 118 5.92 19.81 -2.09
C ARG A 118 6.30 18.49 -2.75
N GLN A 119 6.55 18.49 -4.06
CA GLN A 119 6.93 17.28 -4.81
C GLN A 119 7.99 16.43 -4.09
N ARG A 120 9.12 17.04 -3.69
CA ARG A 120 10.21 16.35 -2.97
C ARG A 120 9.82 15.72 -1.63
N GLN A 121 8.71 16.18 -1.03
CA GLN A 121 8.22 15.71 0.27
C GLN A 121 7.19 14.58 0.13
N VAL A 122 6.66 14.35 -1.08
CA VAL A 122 5.54 13.42 -1.27
C VAL A 122 5.90 12.18 -2.08
N ILE A 123 6.97 12.23 -2.87
CA ILE A 123 7.40 11.12 -3.72
C ILE A 123 7.89 9.88 -2.94
N ASN A 124 8.50 10.08 -1.77
CA ASN A 124 9.11 9.02 -0.97
C ASN A 124 8.08 8.43 0.01
N ILE A 125 7.12 7.70 -0.55
CA ILE A 125 6.02 7.06 0.18
C ILE A 125 5.79 5.63 -0.32
N GLY A 126 5.56 4.68 0.57
CA GLY A 126 5.36 3.28 0.22
C GLY A 126 4.41 2.56 1.17
N LEU A 127 3.80 1.49 0.66
CA LEU A 127 2.80 0.67 1.31
C LEU A 127 3.17 -0.81 1.15
N GLY A 128 3.42 -1.46 2.28
CA GLY A 128 3.53 -2.90 2.39
C GLY A 128 2.22 -3.48 2.90
N ILE A 129 1.80 -4.57 2.29
CA ILE A 129 0.64 -5.36 2.70
C ILE A 129 1.16 -6.79 2.73
N LYS A 130 0.83 -7.56 3.77
CA LYS A 130 1.13 -8.98 3.85
C LYS A 130 -0.03 -9.72 4.50
N GLN A 131 -0.57 -10.75 3.86
CA GLN A 131 -1.61 -11.56 4.50
C GLN A 131 -1.02 -12.35 5.67
N ILE A 132 -1.73 -12.40 6.79
CA ILE A 132 -1.40 -13.24 7.95
C ILE A 132 -1.98 -14.62 7.68
N ALA A 133 -1.34 -15.34 6.77
CA ALA A 133 -1.66 -16.71 6.39
C ALA A 133 -0.41 -17.41 5.86
N VAL A 134 -0.39 -18.74 5.94
CA VAL A 134 0.66 -19.57 5.34
C VAL A 134 0.28 -19.91 3.90
N GLU A 135 1.24 -19.75 2.99
CA GLU A 135 1.12 -20.19 1.59
C GLU A 135 2.30 -21.11 1.22
N PRO A 136 2.06 -22.25 0.54
CA PRO A 136 0.76 -22.79 0.11
C PRO A 136 -0.08 -23.33 1.28
N ALA A 137 -1.39 -23.46 1.06
CA ALA A 137 -2.32 -23.99 2.07
C ALA A 137 -1.88 -25.40 2.52
N GLY A 138 -1.83 -25.61 3.84
CA GLY A 138 -1.39 -26.86 4.46
C GLY A 138 0.09 -26.94 4.84
N ALA A 139 0.90 -25.95 4.47
CA ALA A 139 2.27 -25.84 5.00
C ALA A 139 2.26 -25.39 6.48
N THR A 140 3.32 -25.73 7.21
CA THR A 140 3.51 -25.29 8.61
C THR A 140 4.05 -23.87 8.66
N VAL A 141 3.83 -23.17 9.78
CA VAL A 141 4.40 -21.83 9.99
C VAL A 141 5.93 -21.86 9.96
N ALA A 142 6.55 -22.91 10.49
CA ALA A 142 8.00 -23.07 10.47
C ALA A 142 8.56 -23.15 9.04
N ALA A 143 7.97 -24.00 8.18
CA ALA A 143 8.39 -24.13 6.79
C ALA A 143 8.14 -22.83 6.00
N TYR A 144 7.04 -22.14 6.30
CA TYR A 144 6.74 -20.83 5.71
C TYR A 144 7.79 -19.80 6.12
N ALA A 145 8.13 -19.69 7.40
CA ALA A 145 9.15 -18.77 7.90
C ALA A 145 10.54 -19.07 7.31
N GLU A 146 10.91 -20.35 7.21
CA GLU A 146 12.16 -20.79 6.58
C GLU A 146 12.23 -20.36 5.10
N SER A 147 11.11 -20.42 4.36
CA SER A 147 11.07 -19.96 2.96
C SER A 147 11.41 -18.47 2.80
N PHE A 148 11.23 -17.66 3.86
CA PHE A 148 11.56 -16.24 3.89
C PHE A 148 12.90 -15.91 4.57
N ALA A 149 13.64 -16.90 5.08
CA ALA A 149 14.88 -16.66 5.83
C ALA A 149 15.91 -15.84 5.04
N HIS A 150 16.00 -16.05 3.72
CA HIS A 150 16.88 -15.28 2.83
C HIS A 150 16.55 -13.78 2.71
N LYS A 151 15.36 -13.34 3.19
CA LYS A 151 14.95 -11.93 3.19
C LYS A 151 15.18 -11.24 4.54
N LEU A 152 15.61 -11.99 5.55
CA LEU A 152 15.70 -11.53 6.94
C LEU A 152 17.17 -11.41 7.36
N THR A 153 17.45 -10.47 8.26
CA THR A 153 18.78 -10.36 8.88
C THR A 153 18.92 -11.35 10.05
N PRO A 154 20.15 -11.65 10.51
CA PRO A 154 20.34 -12.49 11.69
C PRO A 154 19.58 -12.00 12.93
N LEU A 155 19.48 -10.68 13.13
CA LEU A 155 18.69 -10.11 14.22
C LEU A 155 17.20 -10.41 14.05
N GLU A 156 16.66 -10.18 12.86
CA GLU A 156 15.23 -10.41 12.58
C GLU A 156 14.84 -11.89 12.70
N MET A 157 15.75 -12.80 12.34
CA MET A 157 15.57 -14.24 12.55
C MET A 157 15.34 -14.58 14.04
N THR A 158 15.92 -13.83 14.97
CA THR A 158 15.69 -14.03 16.41
C THR A 158 14.24 -13.72 16.83
N PHE A 159 13.54 -12.86 16.09
CA PHE A 159 12.16 -12.48 16.42
C PHE A 159 11.13 -13.56 16.07
N ILE A 160 11.50 -14.48 15.18
CA ILE A 160 10.66 -15.55 14.64
C ILE A 160 11.08 -16.95 15.14
N SER A 161 11.69 -17.02 16.33
CA SER A 161 12.04 -18.30 16.97
C SER A 161 10.79 -19.20 17.14
N PRO A 162 10.86 -20.49 16.76
CA PRO A 162 9.74 -21.43 16.91
C PRO A 162 9.19 -21.53 18.34
N GLU A 163 10.01 -21.28 19.36
CA GLU A 163 9.62 -21.31 20.77
C GLU A 163 8.57 -20.25 21.15
N GLN A 164 8.37 -19.24 20.31
CA GLN A 164 7.40 -18.16 20.53
C GLN A 164 5.96 -18.57 20.21
N GLY A 165 5.75 -19.73 19.57
CA GLY A 165 4.45 -20.21 19.09
C GLY A 165 4.10 -19.71 17.68
N GLU A 166 3.34 -20.52 16.94
CA GLU A 166 3.08 -20.34 15.51
C GLU A 166 2.41 -18.98 15.19
N ASP A 167 1.38 -18.59 15.94
CA ASP A 167 0.68 -17.32 15.72
C ASP A 167 1.59 -16.09 15.88
N VAL A 168 2.48 -16.13 16.88
CA VAL A 168 3.42 -15.04 17.17
C VAL A 168 4.46 -14.95 16.06
N VAL A 169 5.01 -16.10 15.65
CA VAL A 169 5.99 -16.20 14.56
C VAL A 169 5.40 -15.67 13.26
N LEU A 170 4.23 -16.16 12.86
CA LEU A 170 3.58 -15.74 11.62
C LEU A 170 3.29 -14.24 11.61
N ARG A 171 2.73 -13.70 12.72
CA ARG A 171 2.44 -12.27 12.84
C ARG A 171 3.70 -11.42 12.73
N ARG A 172 4.78 -11.77 13.45
CA ARG A 172 6.05 -11.02 13.43
C ARG A 172 6.70 -11.06 12.05
N LEU A 173 6.68 -12.23 11.40
CA LEU A 173 7.15 -12.37 10.02
C LEU A 173 6.38 -11.43 9.08
N CYS A 174 5.05 -11.40 9.16
CA CYS A 174 4.24 -10.52 8.31
C CYS A 174 4.50 -9.03 8.58
N ILE A 175 4.78 -8.63 9.83
CA ILE A 175 5.18 -7.25 10.16
C ILE A 175 6.50 -6.89 9.47
N LEU A 176 7.52 -7.75 9.61
CA LEU A 176 8.84 -7.53 9.00
C LEU A 176 8.74 -7.43 7.47
N LEU A 177 8.02 -8.34 6.84
CA LEU A 177 7.82 -8.33 5.39
C LEU A 177 7.05 -7.09 4.92
N ALA A 178 6.01 -6.67 5.65
CA ALA A 178 5.27 -5.46 5.32
C ALA A 178 6.15 -4.20 5.46
N LEU A 179 6.93 -4.08 6.53
CA LEU A 179 7.86 -2.95 6.74
C LEU A 179 8.92 -2.85 5.64
N LYS A 180 9.58 -3.96 5.33
CA LYS A 180 10.57 -4.03 4.24
C LYS A 180 9.95 -3.67 2.90
N ALA A 181 8.80 -4.26 2.56
CA ALA A 181 8.07 -3.95 1.34
C ALA A 181 7.74 -2.46 1.26
N ALA A 182 7.20 -1.87 2.33
CA ALA A 182 6.84 -0.47 2.39
C ALA A 182 8.05 0.43 2.11
N TYR A 183 9.20 0.15 2.75
CA TYR A 183 10.42 0.92 2.55
C TYR A 183 10.98 0.80 1.13
N ILE A 184 11.18 -0.42 0.63
CA ILE A 184 11.68 -0.70 -0.74
C ILE A 184 10.85 0.05 -1.78
N LYS A 185 9.51 -0.02 -1.63
CA LYS A 185 8.57 0.70 -2.48
C LYS A 185 8.68 2.21 -2.31
N ALA A 186 8.90 2.72 -1.10
CA ALA A 186 9.01 4.15 -0.85
C ALA A 186 10.25 4.78 -1.48
N VAL A 187 11.39 4.09 -1.45
CA VAL A 187 12.63 4.56 -2.09
C VAL A 187 12.71 4.26 -3.59
N GLY A 188 11.76 3.49 -4.14
CA GLY A 188 11.71 3.17 -5.57
C GLY A 188 12.80 2.20 -6.01
N GLN A 189 13.16 1.24 -5.14
CA GLN A 189 14.11 0.19 -5.50
C GLN A 189 13.49 -0.77 -6.53
N PRO A 190 14.29 -1.29 -7.48
CA PRO A 190 13.79 -2.17 -8.54
C PRO A 190 13.43 -3.56 -8.01
N ILE A 191 12.71 -4.32 -8.86
CA ILE A 191 12.49 -5.75 -8.64
C ILE A 191 13.85 -6.45 -8.52
N GLY A 192 13.98 -7.33 -7.53
CA GLY A 192 15.23 -8.05 -7.25
C GLY A 192 16.15 -7.36 -6.24
N PHE A 193 15.76 -6.21 -5.67
CA PHE A 193 16.45 -5.65 -4.51
C PHE A 193 16.56 -6.70 -3.39
N ASP A 194 17.72 -6.79 -2.75
CA ASP A 194 17.99 -7.74 -1.67
C ASP A 194 17.42 -7.22 -0.35
N TRP A 195 16.42 -7.92 0.18
CA TRP A 195 15.69 -7.54 1.39
C TRP A 195 16.54 -7.71 2.65
N SER A 196 17.56 -8.57 2.61
CA SER A 196 18.47 -8.81 3.74
C SER A 196 19.37 -7.61 4.05
N ARG A 197 19.49 -6.66 3.12
CA ARG A 197 20.18 -5.37 3.33
C ARG A 197 19.45 -4.43 4.28
N LEU A 198 18.16 -4.68 4.53
CA LEU A 198 17.33 -3.89 5.44
C LEU A 198 17.18 -4.64 6.75
N GLU A 199 17.36 -3.95 7.87
CA GLU A 199 17.12 -4.50 9.20
C GLU A 199 16.09 -3.66 9.93
N PHE A 200 15.01 -4.29 10.41
CA PHE A 200 13.99 -3.67 11.25
C PHE A 200 14.04 -4.29 12.65
N ASN A 201 14.60 -3.54 13.60
CA ASN A 201 14.57 -3.90 15.01
C ASN A 201 13.28 -3.37 15.65
N ILE A 202 12.22 -4.16 15.54
CA ILE A 202 10.87 -3.82 16.02
C ILE A 202 10.85 -3.46 17.52
N PRO A 203 11.44 -4.27 18.44
CA PRO A 203 11.42 -3.95 19.87
C PRO A 203 12.05 -2.61 20.24
N ASN A 204 13.11 -2.22 19.52
CA ASN A 204 13.84 -0.98 19.77
C ASN A 204 13.45 0.16 18.80
N GLU A 205 12.38 -0.02 18.02
CA GLU A 205 11.86 0.97 17.07
C GLU A 205 12.96 1.62 16.19
N SER A 206 13.86 0.79 15.67
CA SER A 206 14.95 1.24 14.80
C SER A 206 14.99 0.46 13.50
N ALA A 207 15.44 1.13 12.43
CA ALA A 207 15.65 0.50 11.15
C ALA A 207 16.99 0.94 10.54
N ARG A 208 17.62 0.02 9.82
CA ARG A 208 18.88 0.23 9.11
C ARG A 208 18.78 -0.29 7.67
N GLY A 209 19.51 0.34 6.77
CA GLY A 209 19.78 -0.17 5.42
C GLY A 209 21.28 -0.12 5.18
N ASP A 210 21.88 -1.25 4.82
CA ASP A 210 23.34 -1.38 4.67
C ASP A 210 24.10 -0.85 5.90
N ASP A 211 23.66 -1.24 7.10
CA ASP A 211 24.17 -0.78 8.39
C ASP A 211 24.01 0.73 8.69
N HIS A 212 23.41 1.52 7.79
CA HIS A 212 23.13 2.92 8.02
C HIS A 212 21.72 3.12 8.59
N PRO A 213 21.56 3.92 9.66
CA PRO A 213 20.24 4.23 10.21
C PRO A 213 19.33 4.88 9.16
N LEU A 214 18.08 4.44 9.08
CA LEU A 214 17.06 5.00 8.18
C LEU A 214 16.47 6.29 8.75
N GLN A 215 17.32 7.28 9.01
CA GLN A 215 16.92 8.57 9.56
C GLN A 215 15.91 9.29 8.67
N GLY A 216 14.98 10.00 9.29
CA GLY A 216 13.97 10.76 8.59
C GLY A 216 12.78 9.96 8.09
N TRP A 217 12.76 8.64 8.32
CA TRP A 217 11.65 7.78 7.95
C TRP A 217 10.64 7.62 9.09
N GLU A 218 9.36 7.76 8.75
CA GLU A 218 8.25 7.39 9.61
C GLU A 218 7.62 6.10 9.09
N PHE A 219 7.49 5.12 9.97
CA PHE A 219 6.85 3.84 9.73
C PHE A 219 5.54 3.77 10.51
N ARG A 220 4.42 3.57 9.82
CA ARG A 220 3.12 3.33 10.48
C ARG A 220 2.68 1.91 10.23
N VAL A 221 2.37 1.18 11.29
CA VAL A 221 2.01 -0.23 11.23
C VAL A 221 0.59 -0.41 11.75
N PHE A 222 -0.24 -1.12 10.98
CA PHE A 222 -1.65 -1.35 11.31
C PHE A 222 -2.14 -2.67 10.72
N LYS A 223 -3.28 -3.15 11.21
CA LYS A 223 -3.93 -4.38 10.70
C LYS A 223 -5.17 -4.04 9.90
N ALA A 224 -5.47 -4.88 8.92
CA ALA A 224 -6.74 -4.87 8.21
C ALA A 224 -7.39 -6.25 8.32
N GLN A 225 -8.68 -6.27 8.65
CA GLN A 225 -9.49 -7.48 8.75
C GLN A 225 -10.65 -7.38 7.77
N LEU A 226 -10.86 -8.44 7.01
CA LEU A 226 -11.81 -8.46 5.90
C LEU A 226 -12.65 -9.73 5.97
N GLY A 227 -13.96 -9.60 5.75
CA GLY A 227 -14.81 -10.73 5.40
C GLY A 227 -14.88 -10.84 3.87
N VAL A 228 -14.44 -11.97 3.32
CA VAL A 228 -14.43 -12.24 1.88
C VAL A 228 -15.35 -13.42 1.58
N VAL A 229 -16.34 -13.22 0.71
CA VAL A 229 -17.21 -14.29 0.25
C VAL A 229 -16.54 -15.00 -0.92
N ARG A 230 -16.10 -16.24 -0.71
CA ARG A 230 -15.53 -17.10 -1.75
C ARG A 230 -16.46 -18.30 -1.95
N ARG A 231 -16.98 -18.48 -3.17
CA ARG A 231 -17.88 -19.61 -3.51
C ARG A 231 -19.07 -19.74 -2.54
N GLY A 232 -19.60 -18.62 -2.07
CA GLY A 232 -20.73 -18.58 -1.12
C GLY A 232 -20.36 -18.76 0.36
N ILE A 233 -19.09 -18.96 0.69
CA ILE A 233 -18.61 -19.09 2.07
C ILE A 233 -17.91 -17.79 2.50
N LEU A 234 -18.30 -17.24 3.65
CA LEU A 234 -17.60 -16.12 4.26
C LEU A 234 -16.30 -16.62 4.90
N VAL A 235 -15.17 -16.08 4.46
CA VAL A 235 -13.84 -16.33 5.00
C VAL A 235 -13.31 -15.04 5.59
N GLU A 236 -12.84 -15.11 6.83
CA GLU A 236 -12.13 -13.98 7.44
C GLU A 236 -10.66 -14.01 7.02
N GLU A 237 -10.19 -12.88 6.50
CA GLU A 237 -8.80 -12.68 6.13
C GLU A 237 -8.21 -11.54 6.95
N SER A 238 -7.02 -11.76 7.51
CA SER A 238 -6.26 -10.75 8.25
C SER A 238 -5.00 -10.38 7.50
N TYR A 239 -4.68 -9.09 7.49
CA TYR A 239 -3.53 -8.53 6.82
C TYR A 239 -2.74 -7.64 7.77
N GLN A 240 -1.43 -7.73 7.65
CA GLN A 240 -0.49 -6.80 8.26
C GLN A 240 -0.09 -5.76 7.22
N CYS A 241 -0.28 -4.49 7.56
CA CYS A 241 0.03 -3.36 6.69
C CYS A 241 1.10 -2.48 7.33
N ALA A 242 1.94 -1.88 6.49
CA ALA A 242 2.92 -0.89 6.91
C ALA A 242 3.04 0.22 5.86
N CYS A 243 3.15 1.46 6.31
CA CYS A 243 3.49 2.60 5.48
C CYS A 243 4.91 3.06 5.82
N ALA A 244 5.69 3.43 4.79
CA ALA A 244 6.96 4.11 4.96
C ALA A 244 6.87 5.47 4.28
N PHE A 245 7.20 6.54 5.01
CA PHE A 245 7.13 7.90 4.50
C PHE A 245 8.32 8.73 4.98
N PHE A 246 8.98 9.43 4.07
CA PHE A 246 10.13 10.27 4.42
C PHE A 246 9.70 11.66 4.92
N ARG A 247 9.88 11.89 6.22
CA ARG A 247 9.62 13.17 6.93
C ARG A 247 10.84 14.09 6.98
N GLY A 248 12.06 13.53 6.89
CA GLY A 248 13.30 14.28 7.09
C GLY A 248 13.58 14.66 8.54
N SER A 249 13.01 13.93 9.50
CA SER A 249 13.39 14.00 10.93
C SER A 249 14.81 13.49 11.19
N LYS A 250 15.39 13.81 12.35
CA LYS A 250 16.72 13.33 12.76
C LYS A 250 16.76 11.82 13.01
N GLU A 251 15.63 11.27 13.42
CA GLU A 251 15.48 9.87 13.80
C GLU A 251 14.39 9.21 12.95
N SER A 252 14.43 7.88 12.91
CA SER A 252 13.30 7.08 12.43
C SER A 252 12.19 7.11 13.48
N LYS A 253 10.93 7.07 13.06
CA LYS A 253 9.78 7.03 13.97
C LYS A 253 8.91 5.82 13.64
N PHE A 254 8.53 5.07 14.64
CA PHE A 254 7.54 4.00 14.51
C PHE A 254 6.23 4.43 15.16
N ILE A 255 5.11 4.11 14.53
CA ILE A 255 3.78 4.37 15.05
C ILE A 255 2.97 3.09 14.87
N TRP A 256 2.58 2.49 15.98
CA TRP A 256 1.76 1.29 16.03
C TRP A 256 0.31 1.68 16.27
N HIS A 257 -0.59 1.23 15.40
CA HIS A 257 -2.01 1.50 15.51
C HIS A 257 -2.75 0.21 15.87
N ASP A 258 -3.04 0.08 17.17
CA ASP A 258 -3.78 -1.05 17.73
C ASP A 258 -5.26 -0.73 17.99
N ASN A 259 -5.64 0.55 17.97
CA ASN A 259 -7.00 1.03 18.21
C ASN A 259 -7.68 1.46 16.89
N THR A 260 -8.89 0.92 16.66
CA THR A 260 -9.72 1.22 15.49
C THR A 260 -10.01 2.72 15.34
N LYS A 261 -10.28 3.44 16.43
CA LYS A 261 -10.63 4.87 16.36
C LYS A 261 -9.47 5.72 15.83
N ASP A 262 -8.26 5.43 16.25
CA ASP A 262 -7.06 6.15 15.79
C ASP A 262 -6.73 5.79 14.34
N LEU A 263 -7.09 4.57 13.92
CA LEU A 263 -6.93 4.10 12.55
C LEU A 263 -7.89 4.81 11.59
N GLU A 264 -9.17 4.96 11.95
CA GLU A 264 -10.21 5.62 11.15
C GLU A 264 -9.90 7.10 10.85
N ALA A 265 -9.05 7.74 11.65
CA ALA A 265 -8.65 9.14 11.43
C ALA A 265 -7.79 9.33 10.16
N TRP A 266 -7.15 8.27 9.65
CA TRP A 266 -6.24 8.35 8.51
C TRP A 266 -6.30 7.15 7.56
N VAL A 267 -7.00 6.08 7.92
CA VAL A 267 -7.25 4.91 7.08
C VAL A 267 -8.74 4.80 6.77
N GLN A 268 -9.08 4.76 5.49
CA GLN A 268 -10.44 4.57 5.00
C GLN A 268 -10.58 3.20 4.35
N PHE A 269 -11.56 2.42 4.80
CA PHE A 269 -11.91 1.16 4.19
C PHE A 269 -13.04 1.32 3.18
N ILE A 270 -12.87 0.72 2.02
CA ILE A 270 -13.80 0.74 0.89
C ILE A 270 -14.01 -0.73 0.45
N ASN A 271 -15.19 -1.06 -0.06
CA ASN A 271 -15.44 -2.37 -0.68
C ASN A 271 -15.65 -2.27 -2.19
N ILE A 272 -15.61 -3.42 -2.87
CA ILE A 272 -15.70 -3.43 -4.33
C ILE A 272 -17.03 -2.86 -4.84
N ASP A 273 -18.13 -3.08 -4.12
CA ASP A 273 -19.45 -2.56 -4.50
C ASP A 273 -19.49 -1.03 -4.49
N GLN A 274 -18.85 -0.39 -3.50
CA GLN A 274 -18.71 1.05 -3.44
C GLN A 274 -17.90 1.57 -4.64
N MET A 275 -16.81 0.88 -5.01
CA MET A 275 -15.97 1.24 -6.15
C MET A 275 -16.71 1.10 -7.50
N VAL A 276 -17.43 0.00 -7.71
CA VAL A 276 -18.20 -0.24 -8.94
C VAL A 276 -19.32 0.80 -9.11
N LYS A 277 -20.01 1.16 -8.02
CA LYS A 277 -21.09 2.16 -8.05
C LYS A 277 -20.64 3.56 -8.47
N VAL A 278 -19.37 3.90 -8.25
CA VAL A 278 -18.84 5.24 -8.56
C VAL A 278 -18.21 5.36 -9.94
N ILE A 279 -18.02 4.25 -10.68
CA ILE A 279 -17.44 4.24 -12.04
C ILE A 279 -18.03 5.35 -12.95
N PRO A 280 -19.36 5.52 -13.07
CA PRO A 280 -19.92 6.52 -13.98
C PRO A 280 -19.57 7.97 -13.62
N LYS A 281 -19.04 8.21 -12.42
CA LYS A 281 -18.67 9.53 -11.90
C LYS A 281 -17.16 9.80 -11.99
N LEU A 282 -16.36 8.80 -12.37
CA LEU A 282 -14.89 8.91 -12.41
C LEU A 282 -14.35 9.39 -13.76
N THR A 283 -15.16 9.35 -14.83
CA THR A 283 -14.83 9.91 -16.15
C THR A 283 -15.08 11.43 -16.25
N ALA A 284 -15.74 12.04 -15.26
CA ALA A 284 -16.18 13.45 -15.25
C ALA A 284 -15.19 14.43 -14.58
#